data_AF-A0A2E6A1P2-F1
#
_entry.id   AF-A0A2E6A1P2-F1
#
_cell.length_a   1.000
_cell.length_b   1.000
_cell.length_c   1.000
_cell.angle_alpha   90.00
_cell.angle_beta   90.00
_cell.angle_gamma   90.00
#
_symmetry.space_group_name_H-M   'P 1'
#
loop_
_entity.id
_entity.type
_entity.pdbx_description
1 polymer ?
#
loop_
_entity_poly.entity_id
_entity_poly.type
_entity_poly.pdbx_seq_one_letter_code
_entity_poly.pdbx_strand_id
1 'polypeptide(L)'
;MRAQVAGANEIPTCHGGLENLDAEYDYWIGETEGELPPDLKGTFFRNGPGRQKIGGTPYGHWFDGDGMLSRFTFTGDAVHFRNRYVRTPKYVS
;
A
#
# COMPACT_ATOMS: atom_id res chain seq x y z
N MET A 1 -14.91 11.03 -8.29
CA MET A 1 -13.74 11.57 -9.03
C MET A 1 -12.73 10.43 -9.14
N ARG A 2 -12.48 9.91 -10.34
CA ARG A 2 -11.58 8.76 -10.56
C ARG A 2 -10.14 9.27 -10.48
N ALA A 3 -9.41 8.92 -9.43
CA ALA A 3 -7.97 9.14 -9.37
C ALA A 3 -7.28 7.94 -10.03
N GLN A 4 -6.92 8.10 -11.29
CA GLN A 4 -6.00 7.18 -11.95
C GLN A 4 -4.59 7.59 -11.52
N VAL A 5 -4.01 6.82 -10.59
CA VAL A 5 -2.59 6.98 -10.26
C VAL A 5 -1.83 6.34 -11.41
N ALA A 6 -1.28 7.16 -12.30
CA ALA A 6 -0.38 6.69 -13.35
C ALA A 6 0.88 6.13 -12.68
N GLY A 7 0.89 4.83 -12.39
CA GLY A 7 2.09 4.13 -11.99
C GLY A 7 2.95 3.95 -13.24
N ALA A 8 4.16 4.50 -13.24
CA ALA A 8 5.16 4.01 -14.17
C ALA A 8 5.38 2.53 -13.85
N ASN A 9 4.99 1.64 -14.76
CA ASN A 9 5.24 0.20 -14.67
C ASN A 9 6.73 -0.13 -14.93
N GLU A 10 7.62 0.69 -14.37
CA GLU A 10 9.04 0.43 -14.32
C GLU A 10 9.30 -0.52 -13.16
N ILE A 11 10.14 -1.53 -13.38
CA ILE A 11 10.53 -2.45 -12.31
C ILE A 11 11.24 -1.61 -11.24
N PRO A 12 10.70 -1.53 -10.01
CA PRO A 12 11.35 -0.77 -8.96
C PRO A 12 12.72 -1.40 -8.69
N THR A 13 13.74 -0.56 -8.48
CA THR A 13 14.98 -1.05 -7.89
C THR A 13 14.68 -1.63 -6.52
N CYS A 14 15.51 -2.56 -6.03
CA CYS A 14 15.35 -3.09 -4.66
C CYS A 14 15.33 -1.97 -3.59
N HIS A 15 15.91 -0.81 -3.90
CA HIS A 15 15.91 0.38 -3.07
C HIS A 15 14.58 1.14 -3.12
N GLY A 16 13.89 1.18 -4.27
CA GLY A 16 12.60 1.85 -4.40
C GLY A 16 11.51 1.24 -3.51
N GLY A 17 11.57 -0.06 -3.25
CA GLY A 17 10.70 -0.73 -2.27
C GLY A 17 11.00 -0.40 -0.80
N LEU A 18 12.09 0.33 -0.53
CA LEU A 18 12.53 0.78 0.79
C LEU A 18 12.38 2.30 0.96
N GLU A 19 11.72 2.97 0.03
CA GLU A 19 11.36 4.39 0.18
C GLU A 19 10.07 4.55 0.99
N ASN A 20 9.83 5.76 1.48
CA ASN A 20 8.59 6.08 2.18
C ASN A 20 7.40 6.06 1.22
N LEU A 21 6.30 5.48 1.68
CA LEU A 21 4.98 5.71 1.12
C LEU A 21 4.25 6.74 2.00
N ASP A 22 4.46 8.02 1.73
CA ASP A 22 3.87 9.09 2.54
C ASP A 22 2.36 9.25 2.31
N ALA A 23 1.86 8.80 1.15
CA ALA A 23 0.46 8.90 0.78
C ALA A 23 -0.40 7.73 1.32
N GLU A 24 -1.56 8.08 1.86
CA GLU A 24 -2.64 7.15 2.18
C GLU A 24 -3.74 7.25 1.11
N TYR A 25 -4.08 6.13 0.50
CA TYR A 25 -5.01 6.02 -0.62
C TYR A 25 -6.29 5.29 -0.24
N ASP A 26 -7.34 5.54 -1.00
CA ASP A 26 -8.68 4.99 -0.84
C ASP A 26 -9.42 5.06 -2.18
N TYR A 27 -9.38 3.99 -2.98
CA TYR A 27 -9.94 4.00 -4.33
C TYR A 27 -10.34 2.61 -4.84
N TRP A 28 -11.23 2.61 -5.83
CA TRP A 28 -11.55 1.43 -6.64
C TRP A 28 -10.50 1.25 -7.74
N ILE A 29 -9.94 0.06 -7.85
CA ILE A 29 -8.96 -0.27 -8.90
C ILE A 29 -9.69 -0.22 -10.25
N GLY A 30 -9.21 0.64 -11.15
CA GLY A 30 -9.85 0.90 -12.44
C GLY A 30 -9.35 0.02 -13.59
N GLU A 31 -8.17 -0.58 -13.46
CA GLU A 31 -7.54 -1.39 -14.50
C GLU A 31 -7.04 -2.71 -13.91
N THR A 32 -7.40 -3.81 -14.56
CA THR A 32 -6.97 -5.18 -14.22
C THR A 32 -6.67 -5.93 -15.51
N GLU A 33 -5.64 -6.78 -15.49
CA GLU A 33 -5.35 -7.70 -16.57
C GLU A 33 -5.90 -9.10 -16.23
N GLY A 34 -6.64 -9.72 -17.16
CA GLY A 34 -7.38 -10.95 -16.91
C GLY A 34 -8.75 -10.73 -16.25
N GLU A 35 -9.30 -11.77 -15.64
CA GLU A 35 -10.64 -11.76 -15.03
C GLU A 35 -10.57 -12.07 -13.53
N LEU A 36 -11.33 -11.31 -12.73
CA LEU A 36 -11.51 -11.59 -11.31
C LEU A 36 -12.43 -12.82 -11.15
N PRO A 37 -12.04 -13.82 -10.33
CA PRO A 37 -12.94 -14.93 -10.03
C PRO A 37 -14.21 -14.41 -9.32
N PRO A 38 -15.43 -14.70 -9.82
CA PRO A 38 -16.67 -14.14 -9.27
C PRO A 38 -16.95 -14.59 -7.83
N ASP A 39 -16.40 -15.75 -7.44
CA ASP A 39 -16.53 -16.31 -6.09
C ASP A 39 -15.50 -15.76 -5.11
N LEU A 40 -14.50 -15.00 -5.59
CA LEU A 40 -13.52 -14.36 -4.72
C LEU A 40 -14.15 -13.12 -4.06
N LYS A 41 -14.75 -13.34 -2.90
CA LYS A 41 -15.35 -12.29 -2.07
C LYS A 41 -14.68 -12.31 -0.71
N GLY A 42 -14.10 -11.19 -0.34
CA GLY A 42 -13.36 -11.12 0.92
C GLY A 42 -12.39 -9.96 0.95
N THR A 43 -11.52 -9.96 1.94
CA THR A 43 -10.52 -8.91 2.10
C THR A 43 -9.15 -9.50 2.40
N PHE A 44 -8.18 -9.17 1.55
CA PHE A 44 -6.78 -9.45 1.78
C PHE A 44 -6.12 -8.26 2.50
N PHE A 45 -5.47 -8.54 3.62
CA PHE A 45 -4.67 -7.58 4.37
C PHE A 45 -3.20 -7.93 4.26
N ARG A 46 -2.38 -6.94 3.92
CA ARG A 46 -0.92 -7.03 3.95
C ARG A 46 -0.39 -5.99 4.92
N ASN A 47 0.43 -6.43 5.87
CA ASN A 47 1.19 -5.55 6.74
C ASN A 47 2.64 -5.46 6.25
N GLY A 48 3.25 -4.29 6.39
CA GLY A 48 4.67 -4.10 6.12
C GLY A 48 5.13 -2.70 6.51
N PRO A 49 6.45 -2.46 6.51
CA PRO A 49 6.99 -1.13 6.75
C PRO A 49 6.61 -0.21 5.58
N GLY A 50 5.91 0.89 5.88
CA GLY A 50 5.53 1.92 4.91
C GLY A 50 6.39 3.18 4.99
N ARG A 51 7.07 3.41 6.12
CA ARG A 51 7.95 4.55 6.36
C ARG A 51 9.31 4.05 6.81
N GLN A 52 10.35 4.25 6.01
CA GLN A 52 11.72 3.81 6.26
C GLN A 52 12.66 4.94 6.71
N LYS A 53 12.21 6.20 6.67
CA LYS A 53 12.91 7.37 7.20
C LYS A 53 11.95 8.37 7.84
N ILE A 54 12.42 9.08 8.86
CA ILE A 54 11.72 10.24 9.44
C ILE A 54 12.54 11.48 9.12
N GLY A 55 11.95 12.42 8.36
CA GLY A 55 12.68 13.54 7.80
C GLY A 55 13.82 13.05 6.91
N GLY A 56 15.06 13.48 7.22
CA GLY A 56 16.27 13.05 6.51
C GLY A 56 16.98 11.83 7.11
N THR A 57 16.47 11.28 8.21
CA THR A 57 17.15 10.21 8.95
C THR A 57 16.52 8.85 8.65
N PRO A 58 17.26 7.92 8.01
CA PRO A 58 16.78 6.56 7.77
C PRO A 58 16.75 5.76 9.08
N TYR A 59 15.85 4.77 9.14
CA TYR A 59 15.92 3.74 10.17
C TYR A 59 17.16 2.85 9.96
N GLY A 60 17.64 2.23 11.05
CA GLY A 60 18.83 1.38 11.03
C GLY A 60 18.60 0.03 10.35
N HIS A 61 17.35 -0.45 10.32
CA HIS A 61 16.98 -1.70 9.69
C HIS A 61 15.62 -1.57 8.98
N TRP A 62 15.46 -2.23 7.84
CA TRP A 62 14.21 -2.26 7.06
C TRP A 62 12.97 -2.76 7.83
N PHE A 63 13.13 -3.45 8.98
CA PHE A 63 12.02 -3.90 9.83
C PHE A 63 11.59 -2.86 10.88
N ASP A 64 12.38 -1.80 11.05
CA ASP A 64 12.06 -0.76 12.02
C ASP A 64 11.05 0.24 11.46
N GLY A 65 10.75 0.20 10.17
CA GLY A 65 9.81 1.13 9.55
C GLY A 65 8.42 1.09 10.17
N ASP A 66 7.71 2.22 10.13
CA ASP A 66 6.35 2.28 10.67
C ASP A 66 5.40 1.41 9.85
N GLY A 67 4.58 0.62 10.56
CA GLY A 67 3.67 -0.33 9.95
C GLY A 67 2.59 0.37 9.12
N MET A 68 2.41 -0.11 7.90
CA MET A 68 1.32 0.27 7.02
C MET A 68 0.51 -0.98 6.63
N LEU A 69 -0.80 -0.89 6.85
CA LEU A 69 -1.73 -1.89 6.37
C LEU A 69 -2.20 -1.50 4.97
N SER A 70 -2.06 -2.44 4.04
CA SER A 70 -2.71 -2.43 2.73
C SER A 70 -3.89 -3.40 2.75
N ARG A 71 -5.03 -2.94 2.26
CA ARG A 71 -6.30 -3.67 2.21
C ARG A 71 -6.79 -3.75 0.78
N PHE A 72 -7.09 -4.96 0.32
CA PHE A 72 -7.73 -5.24 -0.95
C PHE A 72 -9.05 -5.96 -0.67
N THR A 73 -10.17 -5.30 -0.92
CA THR A 73 -11.50 -5.89 -0.75
C THR A 73 -12.05 -6.28 -2.12
N PHE A 74 -12.33 -7.57 -2.30
CA PHE A 74 -12.87 -8.15 -3.53
C PHE A 74 -14.38 -8.32 -3.40
N THR A 75 -15.13 -7.85 -4.40
CA THR A 75 -16.59 -7.97 -4.47
C THR A 75 -17.06 -9.05 -5.46
N GLY A 76 -16.13 -9.70 -6.15
CA GLY A 76 -16.36 -10.66 -7.24
C GLY A 76 -16.24 -10.02 -8.63
N ASP A 77 -16.48 -8.72 -8.74
CA ASP A 77 -16.45 -7.94 -9.99
C ASP A 77 -15.53 -6.71 -9.93
N ALA A 78 -15.16 -6.28 -8.71
CA ALA A 78 -14.30 -5.14 -8.49
C ALA A 78 -13.37 -5.36 -7.30
N VAL A 79 -12.32 -4.53 -7.23
CA VAL A 79 -11.39 -4.51 -6.12
C VAL A 79 -11.28 -3.08 -5.59
N HIS A 80 -11.45 -2.95 -4.27
CA HIS A 80 -11.25 -1.70 -3.57
C HIS A 80 -9.93 -1.74 -2.79
N PHE A 81 -9.04 -0.78 -3.05
CA PHE A 81 -7.77 -0.62 -2.36
C PHE A 81 -7.85 0.47 -1.28
N ARG A 82 -7.24 0.20 -0.13
CA ARG A 82 -6.97 1.22 0.89
C ARG A 82 -5.67 0.91 1.61
N ASN A 83 -4.84 1.92 1.86
CA ASN A 83 -3.71 1.79 2.79
C ASN A 83 -3.79 2.83 3.92
N ARG A 84 -3.41 2.44 5.14
CA ARG A 84 -3.29 3.35 6.28
C ARG A 84 -2.10 2.95 7.14
N TYR A 85 -1.41 3.94 7.67
CA TYR A 85 -0.43 3.72 8.73
C TYR A 85 -1.13 3.27 10.01
N VAL A 86 -0.51 2.28 10.68
CA VAL A 86 -0.90 1.91 12.03
C VAL A 86 -0.48 3.05 12.95
N ARG A 87 -1.45 3.66 13.62
CA ARG A 87 -1.23 4.77 14.56
C ARG A 87 -0.68 4.25 15.89
N THR A 88 0.49 3.62 15.85
CA THR A 88 1.23 3.20 17.05
C THR A 88 1.74 4.44 17.79
N PRO A 89 2.07 4.34 19.10
CA PRO A 89 2.71 5.44 19.83
C PRO A 89 3.97 5.98 19.14
N LYS A 90 4.78 5.09 18.55
CA LYS A 90 5.97 5.46 17.75
C LYS A 90 5.62 6.27 16.51
N TYR A 91 4.50 5.95 15.84
CA TYR A 91 4.12 6.62 14.62
C TYR A 91 3.65 8.06 14.88
N VAL A 92 2.90 8.25 15.97
CA VAL A 92 2.25 9.53 16.32
C VAL A 92 3.14 10.47 17.15
N SER A 93 4.31 10.00 17.59
CA SER A 93 5.29 10.80 18.35
C SER A 93 6.13 11.72 17.49
#